data_AF-A0A227IV31-F1
#
_entry.id   AF-A0A227IV31-F1
#
_cell.length_a   1.000
_cell.length_b   1.000
_cell.length_c   1.000
_cell.angle_alpha   90.00
_cell.angle_beta   90.00
_cell.angle_gamma   90.00
#
_symmetry.space_group_name_H-M   'P 1'
#
loop_
_entity.id
_entity.type
_entity.pdbx_description
1 polymer ?
#
loop_
_entity_poly.entity_id
_entity_poly.type
_entity_poly.pdbx_seq_one_letter_code
_entity_poly.pdbx_strand_id
1 'polypeptide(L)'
;MNKESWDNHPIIEQIKSQSQKQSEEMMGLIRRHQHSTHFDDPIFELKNGQVEYTEKRIFTDLNWRIDKGQHWQVKGPNGCGK
;
A
#
# COMPACT_ATOMS: atom_id res chain seq x y z
N MET A 1 -20.41 4.16 43.76
CA MET A 1 -20.53 5.07 42.60
C MET A 1 -21.26 4.31 41.51
N ASN A 2 -22.48 4.72 41.18
CA ASN A 2 -23.38 3.96 40.29
C ASN A 2 -23.02 4.23 38.82
N LYS A 3 -23.26 3.27 37.93
CA LYS A 3 -22.95 3.41 36.48
C LYS A 3 -23.60 4.66 35.88
N GLU A 4 -24.84 4.96 36.24
CA GLU A 4 -25.54 6.18 35.83
C GLU A 4 -24.87 7.47 36.30
N SER A 5 -24.30 7.49 37.52
CA SER A 5 -23.58 8.66 38.02
C SER A 5 -22.23 8.87 37.31
N TRP A 6 -21.63 7.79 36.78
CA TRP A 6 -20.42 7.84 35.99
C TRP A 6 -20.69 8.28 34.56
N ASP A 7 -21.77 7.77 33.95
CA ASP A 7 -22.12 8.07 32.56
C ASP A 7 -22.56 9.52 32.35
N ASN A 8 -23.24 10.11 33.35
CA ASN A 8 -23.67 11.52 33.35
C ASN A 8 -22.63 12.48 34.00
N HIS A 9 -21.42 12.01 34.27
CA HIS A 9 -20.41 12.85 34.92
C HIS A 9 -19.80 13.83 33.90
N PRO A 10 -19.72 15.15 34.20
CA PRO A 10 -19.29 16.17 33.23
C PRO A 10 -17.87 15.93 32.70
N ILE A 11 -16.97 15.39 33.53
CA ILE A 11 -15.61 14.99 33.10
C ILE A 11 -15.65 13.86 32.06
N ILE A 12 -16.57 12.90 32.19
CA ILE A 12 -16.67 11.77 31.25
C ILE A 12 -17.25 12.24 29.92
N GLU A 13 -18.25 13.13 29.93
CA GLU A 13 -18.72 13.81 28.72
C GLU A 13 -17.61 14.64 28.06
N GLN A 14 -16.83 15.37 28.85
CA GLN A 14 -15.68 16.12 28.36
C GLN A 14 -14.62 15.21 27.74
N ILE A 15 -14.25 14.10 28.38
CA ILE A 15 -13.28 13.12 27.85
C ILE A 15 -13.81 12.47 26.55
N LYS A 16 -15.09 12.08 26.51
CA LYS A 16 -15.74 11.52 25.32
C LYS A 16 -15.72 12.53 24.16
N SER A 17 -16.09 13.79 24.42
CA SER A 17 -16.10 14.84 23.40
C SER A 17 -14.69 15.19 22.90
N GLN A 18 -13.69 15.23 23.78
CA GLN A 18 -12.28 15.44 23.42
C GLN A 18 -11.75 14.29 22.58
N SER A 19 -12.06 13.04 22.97
CA SER A 19 -11.70 11.84 22.20
C SER A 19 -12.32 11.82 20.82
N GLN A 20 -13.60 12.19 20.70
CA GLN A 20 -14.28 12.31 19.42
C GLN A 20 -13.63 13.38 18.53
N LYS A 21 -13.41 14.58 19.07
CA LYS A 21 -12.77 15.69 18.34
C LYS A 21 -11.36 15.31 17.85
N GLN A 22 -10.56 14.70 18.72
CA GLN A 22 -9.22 14.22 18.35
C GLN A 22 -9.27 13.15 17.26
N SER A 23 -10.26 12.25 17.29
CA SER A 23 -10.44 11.23 16.26
C SER A 23 -10.82 11.82 14.90
N GLU A 24 -11.69 12.83 14.89
CA GLU A 24 -12.08 13.55 13.68
C GLU A 24 -10.90 14.33 13.07
N GLU A 25 -10.11 15.01 13.90
CA GLU A 25 -8.88 15.70 13.49
C GLU A 25 -7.86 14.71 12.90
N MET A 26 -7.64 13.57 13.57
CA MET A 26 -6.75 12.49 13.09
C MET A 26 -7.23 11.93 11.74
N MET A 27 -8.52 11.63 11.59
CA MET A 27 -9.09 11.15 10.32
C MET A 27 -8.98 12.21 9.22
N GLY A 28 -9.11 13.49 9.58
CA GLY A 28 -8.87 14.61 8.67
C GLY A 28 -7.42 14.67 8.17
N LEU A 29 -6.44 14.46 9.06
CA LEU A 29 -5.02 14.39 8.70
C LEU A 29 -4.72 13.19 7.80
N ILE A 30 -5.25 12.01 8.15
CA ILE A 30 -5.11 10.80 7.34
C ILE A 30 -5.66 11.03 5.94
N ARG A 31 -6.88 11.58 5.80
CA ARG A 31 -7.49 11.88 4.50
C ARG A 31 -6.71 12.92 3.70
N ARG A 32 -6.18 13.96 4.37
CA ARG A 32 -5.40 15.03 3.70
C ARG A 32 -4.08 14.52 3.14
N HIS A 33 -3.45 13.57 3.83
CA HIS A 33 -2.19 12.94 3.41
C HIS A 33 -2.40 11.55 2.79
N GLN A 34 -3.64 11.15 2.53
CA GLN A 34 -3.95 9.97 1.72
C GLN A 34 -3.59 10.32 0.29
N HIS A 35 -2.34 10.05 -0.08
CA HIS A 35 -1.93 10.09 -1.46
C HIS A 35 -2.68 8.96 -2.17
N SER A 36 -3.67 9.31 -3.00
CA SER A 36 -4.17 8.39 -4.01
C SER A 36 -3.06 8.22 -5.04
N THR A 37 -2.20 7.22 -4.85
CA THR A 37 -1.24 6.83 -5.87
C THR A 37 -2.03 6.24 -7.04
N HIS A 38 -2.20 7.05 -8.09
CA HIS A 38 -2.72 6.53 -9.35
C HIS A 38 -1.61 5.69 -9.97
N PHE A 39 -1.86 4.39 -10.06
CA PHE A 39 -1.07 3.49 -10.89
C PHE A 39 -1.88 3.18 -12.13
N ASP A 40 -1.24 3.34 -13.29
CA ASP A 40 -1.76 2.90 -14.57
C ASP A 40 -1.95 1.37 -14.59
N ASP A 41 -2.76 0.90 -15.53
CA ASP A 41 -2.98 -0.52 -15.75
C ASP A 41 -2.66 -0.87 -17.22
N PRO A 42 -1.53 -1.56 -17.49
CA PRO A 42 -0.66 -2.23 -16.54
C PRO A 42 0.30 -1.29 -15.82
N ILE A 43 0.79 -1.70 -14.65
CA ILE A 43 1.86 -1.02 -13.91
C ILE A 43 3.20 -1.18 -14.63
N PHE A 44 3.39 -2.33 -15.28
CA PHE A 44 4.61 -2.66 -16.01
C PHE A 44 4.27 -3.54 -17.21
N GLU A 45 4.92 -3.25 -18.35
CA GLU A 45 4.82 -4.08 -19.54
C GLU A 45 6.18 -4.13 -20.27
N LEU A 46 6.67 -5.34 -20.48
CA LEU A 46 7.83 -5.67 -21.29
C LEU A 46 7.35 -6.51 -22.48
N LYS A 47 7.63 -6.05 -23.70
CA LYS A 47 7.33 -6.77 -24.93
C LYS A 47 8.62 -7.16 -25.62
N ASN A 48 8.77 -8.44 -25.93
CA ASN A 48 9.93 -9.02 -26.60
C ASN A 48 11.27 -8.59 -25.98
N GLY A 49 11.37 -8.63 -24.65
CA GLY A 49 12.56 -8.27 -23.90
C GLY A 49 13.71 -9.26 -24.09
N GLN A 50 14.93 -8.72 -24.15
CA GLN A 50 16.15 -9.47 -24.40
C GLN A 50 17.29 -8.94 -23.51
N VAL A 51 18.07 -9.86 -22.93
CA VAL A 51 19.24 -9.52 -22.10
C VAL A 51 20.42 -10.39 -22.49
N GLU A 52 21.53 -9.73 -22.79
CA GLU A 52 22.78 -10.36 -23.24
C GLU A 52 23.99 -9.64 -22.65
N TYR A 53 24.99 -10.42 -22.26
CA TYR A 53 26.36 -9.96 -22.07
C TYR A 53 27.17 -10.32 -23.31
N THR A 54 28.37 -9.73 -23.45
CA THR A 54 29.27 -9.90 -24.60
C THR A 54 29.43 -11.35 -25.06
N GLU A 55 29.43 -12.30 -24.13
CA GLU A 55 29.63 -13.73 -24.43
C GLU A 55 28.41 -14.61 -24.13
N LYS A 56 27.32 -14.04 -23.59
CA LYS A 56 26.21 -14.84 -23.08
C LYS A 56 24.86 -14.16 -23.19
N ARG A 57 23.97 -14.77 -23.97
CA ARG A 57 22.53 -14.48 -23.98
C ARG A 57 21.87 -15.10 -22.76
N ILE A 58 21.14 -14.28 -21.98
CA ILE A 58 20.46 -14.70 -20.75
C ILE A 58 19.01 -15.09 -21.06
N PHE A 59 18.27 -14.25 -21.77
CA PHE A 59 16.95 -14.57 -22.32
C PHE A 59 16.66 -13.71 -23.56
N THR A 60 15.78 -14.22 -24.41
CA THR A 60 15.14 -13.51 -25.53
C THR A 60 13.63 -13.68 -25.42
N ASP A 61 12.91 -12.82 -26.13
CA ASP A 61 11.45 -12.93 -26.32
C ASP A 61 10.65 -12.94 -25.01
N LEU A 62 11.19 -12.29 -23.97
CA LEU A 62 10.52 -12.18 -22.67
C LEU A 62 9.37 -11.18 -22.78
N ASN A 63 8.15 -11.69 -22.63
CA ASN A 63 6.94 -10.89 -22.54
C ASN A 63 6.41 -10.95 -21.11
N TRP A 64 6.39 -9.82 -20.41
CA TRP A 64 5.96 -9.76 -19.02
C TRP A 64 5.09 -8.53 -18.78
N ARG A 65 3.94 -8.74 -18.16
CA ARG A 65 2.98 -7.70 -17.81
C ARG A 65 2.59 -7.86 -16.34
N ILE A 66 2.60 -6.75 -15.61
CA ILE A 66 2.14 -6.69 -14.22
C ILE A 66 0.98 -5.71 -14.18
N ASP A 67 -0.22 -6.22 -13.95
CA ASP A 67 -1.42 -5.41 -13.82
C ASP A 67 -1.55 -4.84 -12.41
N LYS A 68 -2.41 -3.84 -12.26
CA LYS A 68 -2.64 -3.19 -10.98
C LYS A 68 -3.15 -4.18 -9.91
N GLY A 69 -2.52 -4.14 -8.74
CA GLY A 69 -2.88 -4.98 -7.60
C GLY A 69 -2.28 -6.39 -7.62
N GLN A 70 -1.50 -6.74 -8.66
CA GLN A 70 -0.78 -8.00 -8.69
C GLN A 70 0.54 -7.89 -7.91
N HIS A 71 0.86 -8.96 -7.18
CA HIS A 71 2.13 -9.13 -6.50
C HIS A 71 2.83 -10.36 -7.07
N TRP A 72 4.04 -10.18 -7.58
CA TRP A 72 4.78 -11.23 -8.29
C TRP A 72 6.03 -11.65 -7.52
N GLN A 73 6.34 -12.94 -7.60
CA GLN A 73 7.59 -13.51 -7.11
C GLN A 73 8.35 -14.13 -8.29
N VAL A 74 9.56 -13.65 -8.52
CA VAL A 74 10.46 -14.23 -9.53
C VAL A 74 11.37 -15.26 -8.84
N LYS A 75 11.38 -16.52 -9.32
CA LYS A 75 12.14 -17.64 -8.75
C LYS A 75 13.01 -18.33 -9.79
N GLY A 76 14.08 -18.97 -9.31
CA GLY A 76 15.04 -19.69 -10.15
C GLY A 76 16.46 -19.72 -9.57
N PRO A 77 17.38 -20.49 -10.18
CA PRO A 77 18.76 -20.63 -9.72
C PRO A 77 19.58 -19.34 -9.75
N ASN A 78 20.71 -19.29 -9.06
CA ASN A 78 21.62 -18.15 -9.14
C ASN A 78 22.19 -18.01 -10.56
N GLY A 79 22.26 -16.77 -11.06
CA GLY A 79 22.80 -16.47 -12.39
C GLY A 79 21.87 -16.74 -13.59
N CYS A 80 20.57 -17.03 -13.36
CA CYS A 80 19.61 -17.26 -14.45
C CYS A 80 18.91 -15.98 -14.98
N GLY A 81 19.27 -14.79 -14.48
CA GLY A 81 18.70 -13.53 -14.95
C GLY A 81 17.40 -13.10 -14.26
N LYS A 82 17.15 -13.58 -13.04
CA LYS A 82 16.20 -12.91 -12.12
C LYS A 82 16.86 -11.65 -11.58
#